data_AF-A0A537PHB6-F1
#
_entry.id   AF-A0A537PHB6-F1
#
_cell.length_a   1.000
_cell.length_b   1.000
_cell.length_c   1.000
_cell.angle_alpha   90.00
_cell.angle_beta   90.00
_cell.angle_gamma   90.00
#
_symmetry.space_group_name_H-M   'P 1'
#
loop_
_entity.id
_entity.type
_entity.pdbx_description
1 polymer ?
#
loop_
_entity_poly.entity_id
_entity_poly.type
_entity_poly.pdbx_seq_one_letter_code
_entity_poly.pdbx_strand_id
1 'polypeptide(L)'
;MSFKEHDKKTFIIDTARDFAARRISKRDFLRKTGMAGIGFSAFASGLLGSTRPFRGNLGGNAAMAQTPEETTKWLKDVGGKFKGTKVRYTSEATPPTVVLNQIKGEFTDATGIDVEIEIVPLEQVLAKATQDVQGQLGTYDVYYLDQSWVATFAQDTIDPVQYYKDKPDLAMPGFDFDDFSKPLVEGLALYNGKWAGIPFDIPIFITMYRKDILEKHKIAPPTNFDEFTAAVKAITEAEKANGIFGTGLQAKSGHYSLECDWTAAV
;
A
#
# COMPACT_ATOMS: atom_id res chain seq x y z
N MET A 1 -5.64 -37.14 -5.62
CA MET A 1 -6.60 -36.88 -4.52
C MET A 1 -7.34 -35.61 -4.87
N SER A 2 -8.64 -35.68 -5.12
CA SER A 2 -9.47 -34.49 -5.29
C SER A 2 -9.74 -33.92 -3.90
N PHE A 3 -9.18 -32.76 -3.58
CA PHE A 3 -9.52 -32.07 -2.33
C PHE A 3 -10.97 -31.57 -2.43
N LYS A 4 -11.80 -31.87 -1.43
CA LYS A 4 -13.03 -31.10 -1.23
C LYS A 4 -12.64 -29.65 -0.94
N GLU A 5 -13.48 -28.69 -1.32
CA GLU A 5 -13.14 -27.26 -1.25
C GLU A 5 -12.79 -26.80 0.18
N HIS A 6 -13.48 -27.34 1.18
CA HIS A 6 -13.19 -27.10 2.60
C HIS A 6 -11.78 -27.59 3.00
N ASP A 7 -11.42 -28.82 2.64
CA ASP A 7 -10.13 -29.42 3.00
C ASP A 7 -8.98 -28.67 2.32
N LYS A 8 -9.22 -28.15 1.12
CA LYS A 8 -8.27 -27.30 0.39
C LYS A 8 -8.01 -25.98 1.14
N LYS A 9 -9.07 -25.31 1.61
CA LYS A 9 -8.96 -24.04 2.37
C LYS A 9 -8.20 -24.24 3.68
N THR A 10 -8.55 -25.26 4.45
CA THR A 10 -7.86 -25.59 5.72
C THR A 10 -6.40 -25.92 5.47
N PHE A 11 -6.10 -26.73 4.45
CA PHE A 11 -4.73 -27.06 4.08
C PHE A 11 -3.88 -25.84 3.69
N ILE A 12 -4.46 -24.86 2.98
CA ILE A 12 -3.78 -23.59 2.65
C ILE A 12 -3.50 -22.78 3.91
N ILE A 13 -4.49 -22.64 4.80
CA ILE A 13 -4.36 -21.88 6.05
C ILE A 13 -3.30 -22.49 6.96
N ASP A 14 -3.32 -23.81 7.14
CA ASP A 14 -2.34 -24.50 7.98
C ASP A 14 -0.93 -24.40 7.38
N THR A 15 -0.81 -24.51 6.06
CA THR A 15 0.45 -24.34 5.34
C THR A 15 1.00 -22.91 5.50
N ALA A 16 0.15 -21.88 5.42
CA ALA A 16 0.54 -20.49 5.64
C ALA A 16 0.95 -20.24 7.10
N ARG A 17 0.19 -20.79 8.06
CA ARG A 17 0.50 -20.71 9.49
C ARG A 17 1.83 -21.36 9.82
N ASP A 18 2.10 -22.53 9.27
CA ASP A 18 3.36 -23.26 9.46
C ASP A 18 4.55 -22.51 8.87
N PHE A 19 4.37 -21.87 7.71
CA PHE A 19 5.41 -21.05 7.10
C PHE A 19 5.70 -19.79 7.92
N ALA A 20 4.65 -19.07 8.35
CA ALA A 20 4.77 -17.90 9.22
C ALA A 20 5.43 -18.24 10.56
N ALA A 21 5.10 -19.41 11.13
CA ALA A 21 5.71 -19.93 12.35
C ALA A 21 7.10 -20.54 12.15
N ARG A 22 7.69 -20.46 10.94
CA ARG A 22 8.99 -21.03 10.56
C ARG A 22 9.10 -22.54 10.79
N ARG A 23 7.99 -23.27 10.80
CA ARG A 23 7.94 -24.74 10.92
C ARG A 23 8.23 -25.46 9.62
N ILE A 24 8.03 -24.80 8.47
CA ILE A 24 8.33 -25.34 7.15
C ILE A 24 9.22 -24.39 6.35
N SER A 25 10.00 -24.93 5.42
CA SER A 25 10.85 -24.12 4.55
C SER A 25 10.04 -23.42 3.45
N LYS A 26 10.59 -22.35 2.85
CA LYS A 26 9.99 -21.67 1.68
C LYS A 26 9.71 -22.64 0.52
N ARG A 27 10.60 -23.61 0.29
CA ARG A 27 10.41 -24.62 -0.74
C ARG A 27 9.22 -25.52 -0.42
N ASP A 28 9.08 -25.93 0.84
CA ASP A 28 7.97 -26.77 1.27
C ASP A 28 6.65 -26.00 1.25
N PHE A 29 6.69 -24.71 1.60
CA PHE A 29 5.55 -23.81 1.46
C PHE A 29 5.09 -23.73 0.00
N LEU A 30 5.98 -23.37 -0.93
CA LEU A 30 5.67 -23.28 -2.38
C LEU A 30 5.17 -24.61 -2.95
N ARG A 31 5.75 -25.74 -2.52
CA ARG A 31 5.31 -27.06 -2.97
C ARG A 31 3.90 -27.39 -2.46
N LYS A 32 3.63 -27.16 -1.16
CA LYS A 32 2.32 -27.42 -0.55
C LYS A 32 1.25 -26.50 -1.15
N THR A 33 1.50 -25.21 -1.27
CA THR A 33 0.55 -24.28 -1.89
C THR A 33 0.34 -24.56 -3.38
N GLY A 34 1.39 -24.97 -4.10
CA GLY A 34 1.28 -25.45 -5.48
C GLY A 34 0.42 -26.71 -5.62
N MET A 35 0.52 -27.67 -4.68
CA MET A 35 -0.40 -28.83 -4.60
C MET A 35 -1.84 -28.41 -4.32
N ALA A 36 -2.04 -27.28 -3.63
CA ALA A 36 -3.35 -26.65 -3.46
C ALA A 36 -3.75 -25.76 -4.65
N GLY A 37 -3.05 -25.82 -5.79
CA GLY A 37 -3.38 -25.06 -6.99
C GLY A 37 -3.20 -23.55 -6.85
N ILE A 38 -2.39 -23.08 -5.88
CA ILE A 38 -2.01 -21.68 -5.77
C ILE A 38 -0.73 -21.48 -6.58
N GLY A 39 -0.82 -20.72 -7.66
CA GLY A 39 0.33 -20.20 -8.38
C GLY A 39 0.86 -18.94 -7.70
N PHE A 40 2.18 -18.82 -7.63
CA PHE A 40 2.85 -17.58 -7.21
C PHE A 40 3.52 -16.94 -8.41
N SER A 41 3.37 -15.62 -8.57
CA SER A 41 4.22 -14.89 -9.50
C SER A 41 5.68 -14.93 -9.04
N ALA A 42 6.61 -14.66 -9.96
CA ALA A 42 8.03 -14.54 -9.62
C ALA A 42 8.26 -13.47 -8.53
N PHE A 43 7.51 -12.37 -8.59
CA PHE A 43 7.50 -11.31 -7.60
C PHE A 43 6.99 -11.78 -6.23
N ALA A 44 5.82 -12.41 -6.17
CA ALA A 44 5.27 -12.94 -4.92
C ALA A 44 6.19 -14.01 -4.30
N SER A 45 6.86 -14.80 -5.14
CA SER A 45 7.87 -15.77 -4.72
C SER A 45 9.13 -15.09 -4.16
N GLY A 46 9.53 -13.93 -4.70
CA GLY A 46 10.61 -13.10 -4.17
C GLY A 46 10.30 -12.56 -2.77
N LEU A 47 9.07 -12.05 -2.58
CA LEU A 47 8.60 -11.47 -1.31
C LEU A 47 8.47 -12.47 -0.16
N LEU A 48 8.38 -13.77 -0.43
CA LEU A 48 8.35 -14.83 0.59
C LEU A 48 9.69 -15.01 1.35
N GLY A 49 10.68 -14.14 1.12
CA GLY A 49 11.91 -14.08 1.91
C GLY A 49 12.95 -15.14 1.50
N SER A 50 14.06 -14.68 0.91
CA SER A 50 15.36 -15.36 0.87
C SER A 50 16.34 -14.56 0.01
N THR A 51 16.87 -13.45 0.53
CA THR A 51 18.14 -12.92 0.04
C THR A 51 19.25 -13.81 0.60
N ARG A 52 19.85 -14.67 -0.23
CA ARG A 52 21.08 -15.36 0.16
C ARG A 52 22.24 -14.40 -0.11
N PRO A 53 23.17 -14.17 0.85
CA PRO A 53 24.20 -13.13 0.74
C PRO A 53 25.18 -13.33 -0.44
N PHE A 54 25.23 -14.51 -1.07
CA PHE A 54 26.16 -14.84 -2.16
C PHE A 54 25.50 -15.36 -3.46
N ARG A 55 24.16 -15.40 -3.52
CA ARG A 55 23.42 -15.75 -4.73
C ARG A 55 22.27 -14.77 -4.80
N GLY A 56 22.45 -13.74 -5.62
CA GLY A 56 21.45 -12.71 -5.88
C GLY A 56 20.08 -13.30 -6.18
N ASN A 57 19.06 -12.44 -6.12
CA ASN A 57 17.68 -12.80 -6.36
C ASN A 57 17.56 -13.57 -7.70
N LEU A 58 17.12 -14.82 -7.64
CA LEU A 58 16.93 -15.68 -8.83
C LEU A 58 15.66 -15.31 -9.62
N GLY A 59 14.83 -14.41 -9.08
CA GLY A 59 13.99 -13.55 -9.89
C GLY A 59 14.75 -12.24 -10.07
N GLY A 60 15.03 -11.83 -11.31
CA GLY A 60 15.58 -10.49 -11.54
C GLY A 60 14.75 -9.40 -10.86
N ASN A 61 15.29 -8.18 -10.80
CA ASN A 61 14.55 -6.99 -10.38
C ASN A 61 13.24 -6.92 -11.17
N ALA A 62 12.12 -7.21 -10.49
CA ALA A 62 10.88 -7.61 -11.15
C ALA A 62 10.15 -6.43 -11.78
N ALA A 63 10.44 -5.19 -11.34
CA ALA A 63 9.77 -4.00 -11.86
C ALA A 63 10.46 -3.44 -13.13
N MET A 64 11.81 -3.39 -13.19
CA MET A 64 12.54 -3.01 -14.42
C MET A 64 12.21 -3.89 -15.64
N ALA A 65 11.80 -5.15 -15.45
CA ALA A 65 11.41 -6.04 -16.55
C ALA A 65 10.06 -5.66 -17.20
N GLN A 66 9.28 -4.77 -16.57
CA GLN A 66 7.98 -4.29 -17.05
C GLN A 66 7.97 -2.81 -17.45
N THR A 67 9.03 -2.04 -17.12
CA THR A 67 9.12 -0.64 -17.49
C THR A 67 9.35 -0.49 -19.00
N PRO A 68 8.58 0.36 -19.72
CA PRO A 68 8.82 0.63 -21.13
C PRO A 68 10.28 1.05 -21.40
N GLU A 69 10.83 0.64 -22.54
CA GLU A 69 12.22 0.93 -22.90
C GLU A 69 12.48 2.45 -22.99
N GLU A 70 11.51 3.21 -23.51
CA GLU A 70 11.58 4.67 -23.57
C GLU A 70 11.67 5.32 -22.19
N THR A 71 10.87 4.85 -21.23
CA THR A 71 10.93 5.34 -19.84
C THR A 71 12.26 5.00 -19.18
N THR A 72 12.78 3.80 -19.42
CA THR A 72 14.10 3.37 -18.91
C THR A 72 15.23 4.24 -19.48
N LYS A 73 15.17 4.54 -20.77
CA LYS A 73 16.12 5.44 -21.44
C LYS A 73 16.01 6.87 -20.87
N TRP A 74 14.78 7.37 -20.72
CA TRP A 74 14.53 8.69 -20.14
C TRP A 74 15.07 8.81 -18.70
N LEU A 75 14.87 7.79 -17.85
CA LEU A 75 15.43 7.76 -16.49
C LEU A 75 16.96 7.89 -16.50
N LYS A 76 17.64 7.20 -17.42
CA LYS A 76 19.10 7.29 -17.56
C LYS A 76 19.55 8.65 -18.09
N ASP A 77 18.93 9.14 -19.16
CA ASP A 77 19.34 10.34 -19.86
C ASP A 77 19.04 11.63 -19.07
N VAL A 78 17.87 11.69 -18.43
CA VAL A 78 17.43 12.84 -17.63
C VAL A 78 17.87 12.71 -16.19
N GLY A 79 17.58 11.57 -15.54
CA GLY A 79 17.96 11.33 -14.14
C GLY A 79 19.47 11.29 -13.94
N GLY A 80 20.23 10.76 -14.91
CA GLY A 80 21.69 10.72 -14.88
C GLY A 80 22.38 12.09 -14.74
N LYS A 81 21.70 13.18 -15.14
CA LYS A 81 22.19 14.56 -14.96
C LYS A 81 22.27 14.97 -13.48
N PHE A 82 21.52 14.29 -12.62
CA PHE A 82 21.44 14.54 -11.18
C PHE A 82 22.16 13.45 -10.37
N LYS A 83 22.99 12.63 -11.01
CA LYS A 83 23.74 11.57 -10.33
C LYS A 83 24.53 12.12 -9.12
N GLY A 84 24.43 11.43 -7.99
CA GLY A 84 25.08 11.79 -6.74
C GLY A 84 24.26 12.72 -5.84
N THR A 85 23.07 13.14 -6.27
CA THR A 85 22.09 13.76 -5.36
C THR A 85 21.34 12.69 -4.55
N LYS A 86 20.58 13.17 -3.57
CA LYS A 86 19.76 12.34 -2.69
C LYS A 86 18.37 12.94 -2.57
N VAL A 87 17.35 12.09 -2.66
CA VAL A 87 15.95 12.40 -2.42
C VAL A 87 15.53 11.76 -1.10
N ARG A 88 14.95 12.54 -0.20
CA ARG A 88 14.42 12.06 1.09
C ARG A 88 12.89 12.13 1.08
N TYR A 89 12.27 10.99 1.38
CA TYR A 89 10.84 10.80 1.41
C TYR A 89 10.41 10.30 2.80
N THR A 90 9.45 10.97 3.45
CA THR A 90 8.81 10.46 4.68
C THR A 90 7.42 9.91 4.37
N SER A 91 7.12 8.72 4.86
CA SER A 91 5.87 8.01 4.54
C SER A 91 5.38 7.06 5.63
N GLU A 92 4.10 6.72 5.58
CA GLU A 92 3.52 5.67 6.41
C GLU A 92 3.92 4.27 5.91
N ALA A 93 3.90 3.28 6.81
CA ALA A 93 4.07 1.87 6.49
C ALA A 93 2.89 1.24 5.70
N THR A 94 2.44 1.90 4.62
CA THR A 94 1.45 1.34 3.69
C THR A 94 2.08 0.29 2.78
N PRO A 95 1.31 -0.68 2.24
CA PRO A 95 1.86 -1.69 1.33
C PRO A 95 2.64 -1.08 0.13
N PRO A 96 2.15 -0.01 -0.52
CA PRO A 96 2.90 0.67 -1.58
C PRO A 96 4.25 1.23 -1.12
N THR A 97 4.32 1.88 0.05
CA THR A 97 5.58 2.40 0.60
C THR A 97 6.58 1.28 0.91
N VAL A 98 6.11 0.17 1.47
CA VAL A 98 6.96 -1.00 1.74
C VAL A 98 7.53 -1.58 0.45
N VAL A 99 6.71 -1.68 -0.59
CA VAL A 99 7.18 -2.12 -1.92
C VAL A 99 8.16 -1.11 -2.51
N LEU A 100 7.83 0.19 -2.49
CA LEU A 100 8.70 1.25 -2.99
C LEU A 100 10.09 1.19 -2.33
N ASN A 101 10.15 1.01 -1.02
CA ASN A 101 11.43 0.90 -0.30
C ASN A 101 12.26 -0.35 -0.68
N GLN A 102 11.60 -1.41 -1.16
CA GLN A 102 12.29 -2.59 -1.69
C GLN A 102 12.79 -2.39 -3.13
N ILE A 103 12.04 -1.64 -3.95
CA ILE A 103 12.35 -1.46 -5.38
C ILE A 103 13.08 -0.15 -5.71
N LYS A 104 13.26 0.77 -4.74
CA LYS A 104 13.91 2.07 -4.98
C LYS A 104 15.32 1.96 -5.58
N GLY A 105 16.01 0.85 -5.35
CA GLY A 105 17.31 0.57 -5.97
C GLY A 105 17.24 0.54 -7.49
N GLU A 106 16.09 0.18 -8.09
CA GLU A 106 15.89 0.22 -9.53
C GLU A 106 15.95 1.64 -10.09
N PHE A 107 15.37 2.60 -9.37
CA PHE A 107 15.48 4.03 -9.70
C PHE A 107 16.91 4.54 -9.50
N THR A 108 17.55 4.19 -8.38
CA THR A 108 18.94 4.60 -8.09
C THR A 108 19.92 4.02 -9.11
N ASP A 109 19.76 2.77 -9.55
CA ASP A 109 20.62 2.14 -10.55
C ASP A 109 20.49 2.81 -11.92
N ALA A 110 19.28 3.23 -12.29
CA ALA A 110 19.02 3.89 -13.57
C ALA A 110 19.50 5.36 -13.59
N THR A 111 19.30 6.08 -12.50
CA THR A 111 19.50 7.55 -12.45
C THR A 111 20.79 7.97 -11.75
N GLY A 112 21.32 7.13 -10.85
CA GLY A 112 22.39 7.49 -9.94
C GLY A 112 21.98 8.43 -8.79
N ILE A 113 20.68 8.64 -8.58
CA ILE A 113 20.12 9.43 -7.48
C ILE A 113 19.84 8.49 -6.29
N ASP A 114 20.34 8.81 -5.11
CA ASP A 114 20.06 8.05 -3.90
C ASP A 114 18.64 8.35 -3.38
N VAL A 115 17.95 7.33 -2.89
CA VAL A 115 16.59 7.47 -2.35
C VAL A 115 16.54 6.95 -0.92
N GLU A 116 16.31 7.86 0.02
CA GLU A 116 16.02 7.53 1.40
C GLU A 116 14.53 7.61 1.65
N ILE A 117 13.96 6.51 2.15
CA ILE A 117 12.55 6.45 2.54
C ILE A 117 12.53 6.21 4.04
N GLU A 118 12.05 7.19 4.78
CA GLU A 118 11.80 7.10 6.21
C GLU A 118 10.35 6.65 6.43
N ILE A 119 10.20 5.40 6.90
CA ILE A 119 8.89 4.80 7.16
C ILE A 119 8.58 4.93 8.65
N VAL A 120 7.52 5.67 8.99
CA VAL A 120 7.08 5.91 10.37
C VAL A 120 5.55 5.80 10.47
N PRO A 121 4.97 5.65 11.68
CA PRO A 121 3.51 5.71 11.84
C PRO A 121 2.93 7.03 11.32
N LEU A 122 1.70 7.03 10.79
CA LEU A 122 1.06 8.20 10.16
C LEU A 122 1.15 9.49 11.01
N GLU A 123 0.86 9.40 12.31
CA GLU A 123 0.93 10.54 13.24
C GLU A 123 2.34 11.16 13.29
N GLN A 124 3.38 10.34 13.15
CA GLN A 124 4.76 10.82 13.10
C GLN A 124 5.09 11.45 11.75
N VAL A 125 4.51 10.95 10.65
CA VAL A 125 4.61 11.60 9.32
C VAL A 125 4.07 13.02 9.42
N LEU A 126 2.87 13.20 9.97
CA LEU A 126 2.25 14.52 10.13
C LEU A 126 3.11 15.46 10.98
N ALA A 127 3.60 14.99 12.12
CA ALA A 127 4.44 15.80 13.00
C ALA A 127 5.74 16.25 12.31
N LYS A 128 6.40 15.34 11.57
CA LYS A 128 7.62 15.63 10.81
C LYS A 128 7.37 16.62 9.67
N ALA A 129 6.33 16.39 8.85
CA ALA A 129 5.98 17.28 7.75
C ALA A 129 5.64 18.69 8.25
N THR A 130 4.84 18.78 9.34
CA THR A 130 4.49 20.06 9.96
C THR A 130 5.73 20.81 10.43
N GLN A 131 6.65 20.11 11.13
CA GLN A 131 7.87 20.72 11.63
C GLN A 131 8.79 21.18 10.48
N ASP A 132 8.94 20.37 9.43
CA ASP A 132 9.82 20.69 8.31
C ASP A 132 9.35 21.93 7.56
N VAL A 133 8.05 21.98 7.26
CA VAL A 133 7.40 23.08 6.54
C VAL A 133 7.41 24.36 7.36
N GLN A 134 6.99 24.31 8.64
CA GLN A 134 6.97 25.49 9.51
C GLN A 134 8.37 26.05 9.76
N GLY A 135 9.37 25.17 9.87
CA GLY A 135 10.77 25.56 10.05
C GLY A 135 11.49 25.89 8.74
N GLN A 136 10.85 25.67 7.58
CA GLN A 136 11.47 25.77 6.25
C GLN A 136 12.81 25.02 6.17
N LEU A 137 12.86 23.84 6.78
CA LEU A 137 14.11 23.12 7.00
C LEU A 137 14.60 22.40 5.74
N GLY A 138 13.68 21.97 4.87
CA GLY A 138 14.02 21.25 3.64
C GLY A 138 14.65 19.88 3.93
N THR A 139 14.23 19.22 5.02
CA THR A 139 14.78 17.92 5.42
C THR A 139 14.27 16.80 4.52
N TYR A 140 13.06 16.96 3.97
CA TYR A 140 12.45 16.03 3.01
C TYR A 140 12.07 16.75 1.72
N ASP A 141 12.29 16.06 0.61
CA ASP A 141 11.93 16.54 -0.73
C ASP A 141 10.51 16.10 -1.10
N VAL A 142 10.05 14.98 -0.51
CA VAL A 142 8.74 14.39 -0.78
C VAL A 142 8.04 14.08 0.54
N TYR A 143 6.75 14.41 0.61
CA TYR A 143 5.88 14.09 1.72
C TYR A 143 4.79 13.11 1.29
N TYR A 144 4.53 12.11 2.12
CA TYR A 144 3.25 11.42 2.08
C TYR A 144 2.21 12.32 2.75
N LEU A 145 1.21 12.73 1.98
CA LEU A 145 0.12 13.57 2.47
C LEU A 145 -1.18 12.76 2.45
N ASP A 146 -1.75 12.55 3.63
CA ASP A 146 -3.10 12.02 3.77
C ASP A 146 -4.12 13.03 3.23
N GLN A 147 -5.28 12.55 2.75
CA GLN A 147 -6.36 13.36 2.20
C GLN A 147 -6.76 14.53 3.10
N SER A 148 -6.75 14.31 4.42
CA SER A 148 -7.16 15.30 5.41
C SER A 148 -6.15 16.43 5.59
N TRP A 149 -4.92 16.26 5.08
CA TRP A 149 -3.82 17.20 5.23
C TRP A 149 -3.57 18.05 3.98
N VAL A 150 -4.08 17.59 2.82
CA VAL A 150 -3.82 18.20 1.51
C VAL A 150 -4.05 19.71 1.53
N ALA A 151 -5.18 20.16 2.07
CA ALA A 151 -5.51 21.58 2.17
C ALA A 151 -4.50 22.39 3.01
N THR A 152 -3.97 21.79 4.09
CA THR A 152 -3.01 22.43 4.99
C THR A 152 -1.64 22.60 4.33
N PHE A 153 -1.20 21.61 3.56
CA PHE A 153 0.12 21.60 2.93
C PHE A 153 0.12 22.08 1.47
N ALA A 154 -1.05 22.34 0.86
CA ALA A 154 -1.14 22.70 -0.56
C ALA A 154 -0.25 23.90 -0.95
N GLN A 155 -0.08 24.88 -0.07
CA GLN A 155 0.78 26.04 -0.30
C GLN A 155 2.28 25.72 -0.32
N ASP A 156 2.66 24.57 0.26
CA ASP A 156 4.04 24.08 0.38
C ASP A 156 4.34 22.98 -0.65
N THR A 157 3.40 22.75 -1.58
CA THR A 157 3.50 21.75 -2.64
C THR A 157 3.65 22.41 -4.01
N ILE A 158 4.07 21.61 -4.99
CA ILE A 158 4.14 22.02 -6.40
C ILE A 158 2.99 21.34 -7.13
N ASP A 159 2.32 22.06 -8.03
CA ASP A 159 1.36 21.45 -8.95
C ASP A 159 2.09 20.61 -10.01
N PRO A 160 2.02 19.26 -9.94
CA PRO A 160 2.75 18.41 -10.88
C PRO A 160 2.27 18.55 -12.32
N VAL A 161 0.98 18.86 -12.55
CA VAL A 161 0.43 19.06 -13.90
C VAL A 161 1.05 20.30 -14.52
N GLN A 162 1.08 21.40 -13.75
CA GLN A 162 1.71 22.63 -14.21
C GLN A 162 3.23 22.46 -14.37
N TYR A 163 3.88 21.76 -13.44
CA TYR A 163 5.32 21.49 -13.49
C TYR A 163 5.73 20.70 -14.75
N TYR A 164 4.97 19.66 -15.11
CA TYR A 164 5.19 18.88 -16.33
C TYR A 164 5.04 19.73 -17.60
N LYS A 165 4.10 20.68 -17.62
CA LYS A 165 3.92 21.62 -18.74
C LYS A 165 5.07 22.62 -18.85
N ASP A 166 5.52 23.15 -17.72
CA ASP A 166 6.57 24.16 -17.68
C ASP A 166 7.96 23.58 -17.91
N LYS A 167 8.17 22.32 -17.53
CA LYS A 167 9.44 21.58 -17.63
C LYS A 167 9.29 20.31 -18.48
N PRO A 168 9.03 20.44 -19.80
CA PRO A 168 8.84 19.29 -20.67
C PRO A 168 10.09 18.40 -20.78
N ASP A 169 11.28 18.94 -20.51
CA ASP A 169 12.53 18.20 -20.45
C ASP A 169 12.64 17.27 -19.23
N LEU A 170 11.82 17.51 -18.20
CA LEU A 170 11.68 16.69 -16.99
C LEU A 170 10.36 15.89 -16.98
N ALA A 171 9.54 15.98 -18.03
CA ALA A 171 8.30 15.22 -18.12
C ALA A 171 8.59 13.78 -18.54
N MET A 172 8.10 12.81 -17.75
CA MET A 172 8.24 11.39 -18.07
C MET A 172 7.44 11.04 -19.33
N PRO A 173 8.03 10.35 -20.33
CA PRO A 173 7.34 9.96 -21.55
C PRO A 173 6.11 9.10 -21.26
N GLY A 174 4.99 9.43 -21.91
CA GLY A 174 3.74 8.68 -21.80
C GLY A 174 3.04 8.80 -20.45
N PHE A 175 3.45 9.73 -19.57
CA PHE A 175 2.70 9.99 -18.34
C PHE A 175 1.36 10.66 -18.66
N ASP A 176 0.28 10.01 -18.25
CA ASP A 176 -1.08 10.46 -18.51
C ASP A 176 -1.76 10.86 -17.19
N PHE A 177 -2.00 12.15 -17.01
CA PHE A 177 -2.72 12.65 -15.84
C PHE A 177 -4.22 12.32 -15.88
N ASP A 178 -4.79 12.06 -17.07
CA ASP A 178 -6.20 11.69 -17.24
C ASP A 178 -6.46 10.21 -16.92
N ASP A 179 -5.42 9.39 -16.78
CA ASP A 179 -5.51 7.98 -16.36
C ASP A 179 -5.80 7.83 -14.85
N PHE A 180 -5.60 8.89 -14.07
CA PHE A 180 -6.05 8.91 -12.69
C PHE A 180 -7.58 9.03 -12.61
N SER A 181 -8.19 8.26 -11.71
CA SER A 181 -9.63 8.34 -11.46
C SER A 181 -10.00 9.73 -10.94
N LYS A 182 -10.88 10.44 -11.67
CA LYS A 182 -11.27 11.83 -11.35
C LYS A 182 -11.78 12.01 -9.91
N PRO A 183 -12.69 11.17 -9.38
CA PRO A 183 -13.13 11.28 -7.99
C PRO A 183 -11.97 11.17 -6.99
N LEU A 184 -10.95 10.37 -7.29
CA LEU A 184 -9.79 10.22 -6.42
C LEU A 184 -8.90 11.46 -6.45
N VAL A 185 -8.68 12.03 -7.63
CA VAL A 185 -7.94 13.29 -7.75
C VAL A 185 -8.66 14.39 -6.97
N GLU A 186 -9.98 14.54 -7.19
CA GLU A 186 -10.80 15.55 -6.53
C GLU A 186 -10.81 15.39 -5.00
N GLY A 187 -10.83 14.15 -4.49
CA GLY A 187 -10.88 13.86 -3.06
C GLY A 187 -9.52 13.85 -2.35
N LEU A 188 -8.43 13.51 -3.05
CA LEU A 188 -7.14 13.19 -2.41
C LEU A 188 -5.98 14.09 -2.84
N ALA A 189 -6.10 14.82 -3.95
CA ALA A 189 -4.95 15.53 -4.52
C ALA A 189 -5.28 16.95 -5.02
N LEU A 190 -6.56 17.30 -5.19
CA LEU A 190 -6.96 18.60 -5.71
C LEU A 190 -7.33 19.56 -4.58
N TYR A 191 -6.74 20.75 -4.58
CA TYR A 191 -7.12 21.84 -3.70
C TYR A 191 -7.24 23.15 -4.48
N ASN A 192 -8.40 23.80 -4.39
CA ASN A 192 -8.72 25.02 -5.13
C ASN A 192 -8.42 24.93 -6.65
N GLY A 193 -8.70 23.78 -7.25
CA GLY A 193 -8.47 23.52 -8.68
C GLY A 193 -7.02 23.27 -9.09
N LYS A 194 -6.10 23.15 -8.13
CA LYS A 194 -4.69 22.80 -8.36
C LYS A 194 -4.35 21.45 -7.77
N TRP A 195 -3.46 20.72 -8.43
CA TRP A 195 -2.94 19.48 -7.87
C TRP A 195 -1.94 19.84 -6.77
N ALA A 196 -2.08 19.26 -5.59
CA ALA A 196 -1.15 19.38 -4.46
C ALA A 196 -0.15 18.22 -4.40
N GLY A 197 -0.31 17.21 -5.25
CA GLY A 197 0.55 16.05 -5.30
C GLY A 197 0.05 15.02 -6.31
N ILE A 198 0.78 13.91 -6.45
CA ILE A 198 0.37 12.76 -7.26
C ILE A 198 -0.32 11.74 -6.36
N PRO A 199 -1.53 11.25 -6.70
CA PRO A 199 -2.16 10.14 -5.99
C PRO A 199 -1.22 8.92 -5.98
N PHE A 200 -0.76 8.51 -4.79
CA PHE A 200 0.20 7.43 -4.62
C PHE A 200 -0.49 6.11 -4.22
N ASP A 201 -1.45 6.20 -3.31
CA ASP A 201 -2.32 5.10 -2.93
C ASP A 201 -3.75 5.59 -2.70
N ILE A 202 -4.66 4.63 -2.58
CA ILE A 202 -6.10 4.89 -2.56
C ILE A 202 -6.72 4.11 -1.40
N PRO A 203 -7.14 4.79 -0.32
CA PRO A 203 -7.91 4.14 0.73
C PRO A 203 -9.35 3.96 0.24
N ILE A 204 -9.73 2.72 -0.07
CA ILE A 204 -11.14 2.36 -0.28
C ILE A 204 -11.62 1.64 0.99
N PHE A 205 -12.56 2.26 1.69
CA PHE A 205 -13.19 1.67 2.85
C PHE A 205 -14.25 0.65 2.39
N ILE A 206 -14.08 -0.60 2.82
CA ILE A 206 -14.94 -1.71 2.41
C ILE A 206 -15.27 -2.53 3.65
N THR A 207 -16.55 -2.84 3.84
CA THR A 207 -16.97 -3.76 4.89
C THR A 207 -16.42 -5.16 4.62
N MET A 208 -15.52 -5.61 5.49
CA MET A 208 -15.01 -6.98 5.48
C MET A 208 -15.76 -7.81 6.50
N TYR A 209 -16.25 -8.99 6.09
CA TYR A 209 -17.02 -9.86 6.96
C TYR A 209 -16.65 -11.34 6.80
N ARG A 210 -16.91 -12.13 7.85
CA ARG A 210 -16.71 -13.58 7.90
C ARG A 210 -17.97 -14.31 7.42
N LYS A 211 -17.97 -14.73 6.16
CA LYS A 211 -19.08 -15.46 5.52
C LYS A 211 -19.57 -16.66 6.36
N ASP A 212 -18.65 -17.44 6.88
CA ASP A 212 -18.95 -18.62 7.69
C ASP A 212 -19.64 -18.29 9.03
N ILE A 213 -19.31 -17.14 9.64
CA ILE A 213 -19.99 -16.66 10.86
C ILE A 213 -21.40 -16.18 10.52
N LEU A 214 -21.54 -15.40 9.44
CA LEU A 214 -22.85 -14.93 8.99
C LEU A 214 -23.78 -16.11 8.64
N GLU A 215 -23.29 -17.10 7.89
CA GLU A 215 -24.03 -18.31 7.52
C GLU A 215 -24.43 -19.16 8.73
N LYS A 216 -23.50 -19.38 9.68
CA LYS A 216 -23.76 -20.11 10.93
C LYS A 216 -24.95 -19.51 11.71
N HIS A 217 -25.03 -18.19 11.75
CA HIS A 217 -26.07 -17.45 12.47
C HIS A 217 -27.25 -17.03 11.60
N LYS A 218 -27.27 -17.42 10.31
CA LYS A 218 -28.31 -17.06 9.33
C LYS A 218 -28.52 -15.55 9.20
N ILE A 219 -27.44 -14.79 9.27
CA ILE A 219 -27.42 -13.33 9.12
C ILE A 219 -27.01 -13.02 7.67
N ALA A 220 -27.77 -12.16 6.98
CA ALA A 220 -27.38 -11.66 5.67
C ALA A 220 -26.25 -10.61 5.82
N PRO A 221 -25.36 -10.44 4.82
CA PRO A 221 -24.42 -9.33 4.81
C PRO A 221 -25.16 -8.00 5.02
N PRO A 222 -24.79 -7.19 6.02
CA PRO A 222 -25.45 -5.92 6.28
C PRO A 222 -25.32 -4.95 5.11
N THR A 223 -26.38 -4.18 4.88
CA THR A 223 -26.44 -3.15 3.82
C THR A 223 -26.74 -1.75 4.34
N ASN A 224 -26.99 -1.62 5.64
CA ASN A 224 -27.19 -0.36 6.35
C ASN A 224 -26.76 -0.47 7.83
N PHE A 225 -26.60 0.67 8.49
CA PHE A 225 -26.08 0.73 9.85
C PHE A 225 -26.93 -0.01 10.89
N ASP A 226 -28.25 -0.09 10.70
CA ASP A 226 -29.14 -0.80 11.61
C ASP A 226 -28.90 -2.32 11.51
N GLU A 227 -28.82 -2.85 10.29
CA GLU A 227 -28.45 -4.25 10.03
C GLU A 227 -27.05 -4.56 10.56
N PHE A 228 -26.07 -3.68 10.33
CA PHE A 228 -24.70 -3.85 10.79
C PHE A 228 -24.67 -3.92 12.32
N THR A 229 -25.30 -2.97 13.00
CA THR A 229 -25.35 -2.91 14.46
C THR A 229 -26.07 -4.13 15.05
N ALA A 230 -27.16 -4.58 14.43
CA ALA A 230 -27.88 -5.77 14.85
C ALA A 230 -27.03 -7.04 14.68
N ALA A 231 -26.35 -7.20 13.54
CA ALA A 231 -25.45 -8.31 13.28
C ALA A 231 -24.29 -8.34 14.29
N VAL A 232 -23.67 -7.18 14.55
CA VAL A 232 -22.57 -7.05 15.53
C VAL A 232 -23.01 -7.51 16.92
N LYS A 233 -24.19 -7.06 17.39
CA LYS A 233 -24.73 -7.47 18.70
C LYS A 233 -25.01 -8.96 18.75
N ALA A 234 -25.73 -9.49 17.76
CA ALA A 234 -26.11 -10.91 17.70
C ALA A 234 -24.88 -11.83 17.68
N ILE A 235 -23.88 -11.53 16.84
CA ILE A 235 -22.64 -12.33 16.75
C ILE A 235 -21.85 -12.24 18.06
N THR A 236 -21.73 -11.04 18.65
CA THR A 236 -21.01 -10.88 19.91
C THR A 236 -21.67 -11.66 21.04
N GLU A 237 -23.00 -11.60 21.16
CA GLU A 237 -23.73 -12.34 22.18
C GLU A 237 -23.56 -13.86 22.01
N ALA A 238 -23.62 -14.34 20.77
CA ALA A 238 -23.53 -15.77 20.46
C ALA A 238 -22.10 -16.33 20.57
N GLU A 239 -21.06 -15.54 20.29
CA GLU A 239 -19.70 -16.05 20.11
C GLU A 239 -18.65 -15.48 21.06
N LYS A 240 -18.98 -14.52 21.95
CA LYS A 240 -18.01 -13.96 22.91
C LYS A 240 -17.33 -15.00 23.79
N ALA A 241 -18.01 -16.11 24.10
CA ALA A 241 -17.44 -17.23 24.85
C ALA A 241 -16.30 -17.94 24.10
N ASN A 242 -16.27 -17.82 22.76
CA ASN A 242 -15.22 -18.33 21.88
C ASN A 242 -14.16 -17.24 21.57
N GLY A 243 -14.23 -16.07 22.20
CA GLY A 243 -13.35 -14.93 21.92
C GLY A 243 -13.62 -14.25 20.58
N ILE A 244 -14.81 -14.44 19.99
CA ILE A 244 -15.21 -13.83 18.73
C ILE A 244 -16.18 -12.69 19.02
N PHE A 245 -15.95 -11.55 18.38
CA PHE A 245 -16.78 -10.34 18.49
C PHE A 245 -17.35 -10.00 17.12
N GLY A 246 -18.51 -9.33 17.12
CA GLY A 246 -19.23 -9.01 15.89
C GLY A 246 -18.54 -7.98 14.99
N THR A 247 -17.63 -7.17 15.54
CA THR A 247 -16.80 -6.24 14.78
C THR A 247 -15.45 -6.04 15.48
N GLY A 248 -14.45 -5.59 14.71
CA GLY A 248 -13.20 -5.04 15.21
C GLY A 248 -13.07 -3.59 14.75
N LEU A 249 -12.63 -2.72 15.65
CA LEU A 249 -12.48 -1.29 15.41
C LEU A 249 -11.04 -0.90 15.75
N GLN A 250 -10.48 0.08 15.04
CA GLN A 250 -9.14 0.58 15.38
C GLN A 250 -9.12 1.22 16.76
N ALA A 251 -10.20 1.94 17.12
CA ALA A 251 -10.46 2.53 18.44
C ALA A 251 -9.29 3.32 19.08
N LYS A 252 -8.32 3.77 18.27
CA LYS A 252 -7.11 4.47 18.70
C LYS A 252 -7.19 5.94 18.29
N SER A 253 -6.86 6.85 19.21
CA SER A 253 -6.75 8.28 18.90
C SER A 253 -5.66 8.57 17.87
N GLY A 254 -5.92 9.44 16.89
CA GLY A 254 -4.90 10.05 16.02
C GLY A 254 -4.92 9.63 14.55
N HIS A 255 -5.44 8.44 14.21
CA HIS A 255 -5.51 7.91 12.84
C HIS A 255 -6.93 7.99 12.25
N TYR A 256 -7.65 9.09 12.49
CA TYR A 256 -9.04 9.25 12.01
C TYR A 256 -9.94 8.04 12.28
N SER A 257 -9.68 7.27 13.35
CA SER A 257 -10.16 5.90 13.47
C SER A 257 -11.68 5.80 13.38
N LEU A 258 -12.38 6.79 13.94
CA LEU A 258 -13.83 6.89 13.86
C LEU A 258 -14.29 7.06 12.41
N GLU A 259 -13.70 7.97 11.65
CA GLU A 259 -14.05 8.16 10.24
C GLU A 259 -13.82 6.85 9.48
N CYS A 260 -12.63 6.25 9.58
CA CYS A 260 -12.31 5.02 8.86
C CYS A 260 -13.25 3.85 9.24
N ASP A 261 -13.47 3.65 10.54
CA ASP A 261 -14.29 2.55 11.05
C ASP A 261 -15.76 2.71 10.64
N TRP A 262 -16.31 3.93 10.67
CA TRP A 262 -17.71 4.18 10.34
C TRP A 262 -17.96 4.28 8.83
N THR A 263 -17.00 4.79 8.05
CA THR A 263 -17.06 4.80 6.59
C THR A 263 -16.98 3.37 6.02
N ALA A 264 -16.27 2.44 6.70
CA ALA A 264 -16.16 1.04 6.27
C ALA A 264 -17.33 0.15 6.73
N ALA A 265 -18.24 0.64 7.57
CA ALA A 265 -19.21 -0.23 8.25
C ALA A 265 -20.32 -0.75 7.32
N VAL A 266 -20.76 0.04 6.33
CA VAL A 266 -21.77 -0.33 5.32
C VAL A 266 -21.59 0.43 4.00
#